data_AF-A0A0V0TG28-F1
#
_entry.id   AF-A0A0V0TG28-F1
#
_cell.length_a   1.000
_cell.length_b   1.000
_cell.length_c   1.000
_cell.angle_alpha   90.00
_cell.angle_beta   90.00
_cell.angle_gamma   90.00
#
_symmetry.space_group_name_H-M   'P 1'
#
loop_
_entity.id
_entity.type
_entity.pdbx_description
1 polymer ?
#
loop_
_entity_poly.entity_id
_entity_poly.type
_entity_poly.pdbx_seq_one_letter_code
_entity_poly.pdbx_strand_id
1 'polypeptide(L)'
;MGAFLCYKIFMIRESVFILHIGFILKIKNDKKEKAKSTMISEDGIISIDGGIFEGGGQILRIACAYSALLNKPIRIFNIRAGRRVPGLSAQHLCGLKIAKKFCKARLSGAEIGSTEITFIPSKLTSGYYQADIKTAGSVSLLIQLLLPCLIFGQNESRLCLKGGTNVHFAPPIDYFTDVFCPIAEKFGIRTTCSIPRRGFFPKGGGEVNLSIYPVHILCPITLLNRGNLYQIDGKAYVAGGIPFSVSYIIYYNTS
;
A
#
# COMPACT_ATOMS: atom_id res chain seq x y z
N MET A 1 8.60 -0.54 -16.79
CA MET A 1 9.33 -0.80 -15.52
C MET A 1 8.33 -0.76 -14.36
N GLY A 2 7.60 -1.85 -14.11
CA GLY A 2 6.47 -1.82 -13.18
C GLY A 2 5.67 -3.12 -13.23
N ALA A 3 6.21 -4.20 -12.66
CA ALA A 3 5.52 -5.47 -12.50
C ALA A 3 6.12 -6.35 -11.38
N PHE A 4 7.05 -5.84 -10.57
CA PHE A 4 7.75 -6.66 -9.57
C PHE A 4 7.00 -6.80 -8.24
N LEU A 5 5.96 -6.01 -8.00
CA LEU A 5 5.31 -5.96 -6.67
C LEU A 5 4.22 -7.03 -6.46
N CYS A 6 3.74 -7.70 -7.51
CA CYS A 6 2.57 -8.58 -7.41
C CYS A 6 2.90 -10.07 -7.15
N TYR A 7 4.14 -10.50 -7.34
CA TYR A 7 4.45 -11.94 -7.47
C TYR A 7 5.00 -12.63 -6.20
N LYS A 8 5.13 -11.94 -5.06
CA LYS A 8 5.83 -12.51 -3.89
C LYS A 8 5.22 -12.17 -2.52
N ILE A 9 3.92 -11.89 -2.46
CA ILE A 9 3.26 -11.44 -1.22
C ILE A 9 2.69 -12.59 -0.37
N PHE A 10 2.60 -13.83 -0.88
CA PHE A 10 1.82 -14.88 -0.22
C PHE A 10 2.59 -16.16 0.10
N MET A 11 3.52 -16.08 1.07
CA MET A 11 3.88 -17.22 1.94
C MET A 11 4.47 -16.68 3.25
N ILE A 12 3.69 -16.69 4.33
CA ILE A 12 4.17 -16.28 5.66
C ILE A 12 4.09 -17.47 6.62
N ARG A 13 5.25 -18.03 6.96
CA ARG A 13 5.48 -18.85 8.17
C ARG A 13 6.42 -18.07 9.11
N GLU A 14 6.32 -18.29 10.42
CA GLU A 14 6.95 -17.45 11.47
C GLU A 14 8.45 -17.16 11.28
N SER A 15 9.23 -18.05 10.66
CA SER A 15 10.68 -17.88 10.43
C SER A 15 11.05 -16.93 9.28
N VAL A 16 10.05 -16.31 8.63
CA VAL A 16 10.21 -15.73 7.28
C VAL A 16 10.13 -14.19 7.25
N PHE A 17 9.77 -13.50 8.34
CA PHE A 17 9.61 -12.03 8.35
C PHE A 17 10.88 -11.26 7.92
N ILE A 18 12.05 -11.63 8.48
CA ILE A 18 13.35 -11.01 8.19
C ILE A 18 13.78 -11.31 6.74
N LEU A 19 13.56 -12.55 6.29
CA LEU A 19 13.86 -13.00 4.94
C LEU A 19 12.92 -12.39 3.90
N HIS A 20 11.63 -12.23 4.17
CA HIS A 20 10.66 -11.67 3.22
C HIS A 20 10.84 -10.17 3.01
N ILE A 21 11.13 -9.37 4.05
CA ILE A 21 11.52 -7.97 3.85
C ILE A 21 12.78 -7.89 2.98
N GLY A 22 13.76 -8.77 3.21
CA GLY A 22 14.96 -8.85 2.38
C GLY A 22 14.75 -9.37 0.95
N PHE A 23 13.79 -10.27 0.75
CA PHE A 23 13.55 -10.96 -0.52
C PHE A 23 12.55 -10.22 -1.43
N ILE A 24 11.62 -9.45 -0.84
CA ILE A 24 10.69 -8.55 -1.55
C ILE A 24 11.43 -7.37 -2.18
N LEU A 25 12.64 -7.04 -1.71
CA LEU A 25 13.39 -5.84 -2.13
C LEU A 25 14.61 -6.10 -3.05
N LYS A 26 14.76 -7.30 -3.65
CA LYS A 26 15.85 -7.64 -4.60
C LYS A 26 17.23 -7.15 -4.11
N ILE A 27 17.63 -7.59 -2.92
CA ILE A 27 18.87 -7.17 -2.26
C ILE A 27 20.08 -7.90 -2.87
N LYS A 28 21.05 -7.15 -3.43
CA LYS A 28 22.41 -7.63 -3.74
C LYS A 28 23.17 -7.98 -2.45
N ASN A 29 24.05 -8.99 -2.49
CA ASN A 29 24.72 -9.57 -1.31
C ASN A 29 25.33 -8.54 -0.33
N ASP A 30 25.94 -7.45 -0.79
CA ASP A 30 26.52 -6.41 0.08
C ASP A 30 25.48 -5.63 0.91
N LYS A 31 24.25 -5.47 0.40
CA LYS A 31 23.15 -4.82 1.13
C LYS A 31 22.48 -5.77 2.13
N LYS A 32 22.75 -7.07 2.02
CA LYS A 32 22.22 -8.14 2.88
C LYS A 32 22.90 -8.11 4.26
N GLU A 33 24.18 -7.77 4.31
CA GLU A 33 24.92 -7.55 5.56
C GLU A 33 24.47 -6.28 6.28
N LYS A 34 24.25 -5.18 5.55
CA LYS A 34 23.65 -3.95 6.11
C LYS A 34 22.22 -4.16 6.61
N ALA A 35 21.42 -5.00 5.95
CA ALA A 35 20.10 -5.39 6.43
C ALA A 35 20.16 -6.29 7.68
N LYS A 36 21.17 -7.17 7.78
CA LYS A 36 21.42 -8.01 8.97
C LYS A 36 21.83 -7.19 10.20
N SER A 37 22.61 -6.13 10.03
CA SER A 37 22.99 -5.23 11.14
C SER A 37 21.85 -4.33 11.64
N THR A 38 20.70 -4.31 10.95
CA THR A 38 19.59 -3.37 11.23
C THR A 38 18.54 -3.91 12.21
N MET A 39 18.54 -5.20 12.54
CA MET A 39 17.50 -5.81 13.40
C MET A 39 18.03 -6.19 14.77
N ILE A 40 18.52 -5.20 15.53
CA ILE A 40 18.83 -5.37 16.95
C ILE A 40 17.54 -5.14 17.74
N SER A 41 17.06 -6.18 18.41
CA SER A 41 15.94 -6.09 19.34
C SER A 41 16.45 -5.58 20.69
N GLU A 42 16.30 -4.29 20.93
CA GLU A 42 16.16 -3.82 22.31
C GLU A 42 14.67 -4.02 22.68
N ASP A 43 14.42 -4.73 23.77
CA ASP A 43 13.09 -4.92 24.39
C ASP A 43 12.01 -5.64 23.54
N GLY A 44 12.41 -6.47 22.56
CA GLY A 44 11.48 -7.22 21.73
C GLY A 44 10.77 -6.39 20.65
N ILE A 45 11.23 -5.16 20.42
CA ILE A 45 10.79 -4.29 19.33
C ILE A 45 11.78 -4.41 18.17
N ILE A 46 11.28 -4.60 16.95
CA ILE A 46 12.13 -4.70 15.77
C ILE A 46 12.40 -3.30 15.22
N SER A 47 13.68 -2.90 15.22
CA SER A 47 14.12 -1.64 14.64
C SER A 47 14.31 -1.75 13.13
N ILE A 48 13.86 -0.74 12.38
CA ILE A 48 13.91 -0.69 10.92
C ILE A 48 14.38 0.71 10.48
N ASP A 49 15.46 0.77 9.73
CA ASP A 49 15.89 2.00 9.06
C ASP A 49 14.96 2.28 7.86
N GLY A 50 14.24 3.40 7.88
CA GLY A 50 13.34 3.85 6.82
C GLY A 50 14.03 4.67 5.72
N GLY A 51 15.32 4.97 5.87
CA GLY A 51 16.15 5.69 4.92
C GLY A 51 16.81 4.80 3.87
N ILE A 52 16.84 3.47 4.08
CA ILE A 52 17.43 2.52 3.14
C ILE A 52 16.60 2.36 1.85
N PHE A 53 17.21 1.73 0.84
CA PHE A 53 16.65 1.56 -0.51
C PHE A 53 16.25 2.89 -1.16
N GLU A 54 14.97 3.08 -1.48
CA GLU A 54 14.46 4.30 -2.10
C GLU A 54 14.22 5.44 -1.10
N GLY A 55 14.42 5.20 0.20
CA GLY A 55 14.14 6.15 1.28
C GLY A 55 12.74 6.76 1.15
N GLY A 56 11.77 5.94 0.72
CA GLY A 56 10.41 6.37 0.39
C GLY A 56 9.38 5.92 1.43
N GLY A 57 8.10 6.18 1.16
CA GLY A 57 7.02 5.73 2.03
C GLY A 57 6.71 4.22 1.96
N GLN A 58 7.37 3.47 1.08
CA GLN A 58 7.06 2.05 0.84
C GLN A 58 7.49 1.15 2.00
N ILE A 59 8.70 1.35 2.55
CA ILE A 59 9.18 0.59 3.71
C ILE A 59 8.22 0.76 4.88
N LEU A 60 7.80 2.00 5.15
CA LEU A 60 6.84 2.31 6.19
C LEU A 60 5.53 1.52 6.03
N ARG A 61 4.94 1.52 4.83
CA ARG A 61 3.67 0.81 4.58
C ARG A 61 3.83 -0.71 4.74
N ILE A 62 4.88 -1.28 4.16
CA ILE A 62 5.10 -2.73 4.19
C ILE A 62 5.45 -3.20 5.61
N ALA A 63 6.33 -2.49 6.31
CA ALA A 63 6.72 -2.82 7.67
C ALA A 63 5.52 -2.77 8.63
N CYS A 64 4.69 -1.73 8.56
CA CYS A 64 3.48 -1.63 9.38
C CYS A 64 2.44 -2.72 9.03
N ALA A 65 2.27 -3.06 7.74
CA ALA A 65 1.37 -4.15 7.34
C ALA A 65 1.83 -5.48 7.92
N TYR A 66 3.11 -5.84 7.78
CA TYR A 66 3.61 -7.08 8.34
C TYR A 66 3.62 -7.09 9.87
N SER A 67 3.95 -5.97 10.50
CA SER A 67 3.87 -5.83 11.96
C SER A 67 2.45 -6.15 12.44
N ALA A 68 1.43 -5.58 11.80
CA ALA A 68 0.03 -5.86 12.11
C ALA A 68 -0.35 -7.34 11.87
N LEU A 69 0.11 -7.94 10.77
CA LEU A 69 -0.18 -9.34 10.44
C LEU A 69 0.47 -10.35 11.39
N LEU A 70 1.72 -10.08 11.77
CA LEU A 70 2.52 -10.98 12.62
C LEU A 70 2.41 -10.65 14.10
N ASN A 71 1.68 -9.59 14.44
CA ASN A 71 1.56 -9.06 15.78
C ASN A 71 2.94 -8.82 16.44
N LYS A 72 3.89 -8.24 15.68
CA LYS A 72 5.26 -7.94 16.15
C LYS A 72 5.47 -6.42 16.26
N PRO A 73 5.87 -5.89 17.43
CA PRO A 73 6.18 -4.47 17.58
C PRO A 73 7.34 -4.03 16.69
N ILE A 74 7.23 -2.84 16.10
CA ILE A 74 8.29 -2.26 15.28
C ILE A 74 8.57 -0.80 15.66
N ARG A 75 9.82 -0.40 15.46
CA ARG A 75 10.28 0.99 15.47
C ARG A 75 10.87 1.30 14.10
N ILE A 76 10.43 2.38 13.47
CA ILE A 76 10.95 2.80 12.17
C ILE A 76 11.57 4.19 12.34
N PHE A 77 12.86 4.34 12.08
CA PHE A 77 13.60 5.60 12.17
C PHE A 77 14.09 6.03 10.78
N ASN A 78 14.68 7.23 10.64
CA ASN A 78 15.14 7.78 9.35
C ASN A 78 14.06 7.81 8.25
N ILE A 79 12.79 7.97 8.62
CA ILE A 79 11.66 7.93 7.69
C ILE A 79 11.85 9.02 6.63
N ARG A 80 11.99 8.59 5.37
CA ARG A 80 12.15 9.47 4.21
C ARG A 80 13.36 10.41 4.28
N ALA A 81 14.43 10.01 4.97
CA ALA A 81 15.63 10.83 5.15
C ALA A 81 16.24 11.36 3.83
N GLY A 82 16.20 10.56 2.76
CA GLY A 82 16.74 10.94 1.44
C GLY A 82 15.79 11.77 0.55
N ARG A 83 14.64 12.23 1.05
CA ARG A 83 13.67 13.01 0.26
C ARG A 83 13.81 14.50 0.56
N ARG A 84 13.46 15.34 -0.43
CA ARG A 84 13.43 16.81 -0.28
C ARG A 84 12.67 17.29 0.96
N VAL A 85 11.56 16.60 1.29
CA VAL A 85 10.81 16.82 2.54
C VAL A 85 10.82 15.49 3.30
N PRO A 86 11.71 15.32 4.29
CA PRO A 86 11.80 14.12 5.12
C PRO A 86 10.56 13.89 6.00
N GLY A 87 10.55 12.75 6.67
CA GLY A 87 9.53 12.39 7.65
C GLY A 87 8.17 12.00 7.07
N LEU A 88 7.19 11.78 7.94
CA LEU A 88 5.83 11.44 7.56
C LEU A 88 5.16 12.56 6.78
N SER A 89 4.45 12.20 5.71
CA SER A 89 3.57 13.12 4.98
C SER A 89 2.12 12.80 5.33
N ALA A 90 1.17 13.64 4.91
CA ALA A 90 -0.25 13.46 5.21
C ALA A 90 -0.78 12.05 4.86
N GLN A 91 -0.37 11.48 3.71
CA GLN A 91 -0.79 10.13 3.32
C GLN A 91 -0.22 9.03 4.22
N HIS A 92 1.03 9.19 4.69
CA HIS A 92 1.66 8.23 5.60
C HIS A 92 0.95 8.25 6.94
N LEU A 93 0.76 9.45 7.50
CA LEU A 93 0.06 9.64 8.76
C LEU A 93 -1.38 9.12 8.71
N CYS A 94 -2.09 9.39 7.62
CA CYS A 94 -3.45 8.89 7.41
C CYS A 94 -3.49 7.36 7.40
N GLY A 95 -2.62 6.72 6.63
CA GLY A 95 -2.50 5.25 6.60
C GLY A 95 -2.20 4.65 7.98
N LEU A 96 -1.22 5.21 8.71
CA LEU A 96 -0.86 4.77 10.06
C LEU A 96 -2.00 4.93 11.06
N LYS A 97 -2.76 6.03 11.00
CA LYS A 97 -3.92 6.27 11.87
C LYS A 97 -5.02 5.23 11.63
N ILE A 98 -5.24 4.81 10.38
CA ILE A 98 -6.21 3.74 10.09
C ILE A 98 -5.68 2.37 10.52
N ALA A 99 -4.39 2.10 10.29
CA ALA A 99 -3.72 0.89 10.80
C ALA A 99 -3.84 0.76 12.32
N LYS A 100 -3.64 1.87 13.04
CA LYS A 100 -3.87 1.94 14.49
C LYS A 100 -5.28 1.49 14.87
N LYS A 101 -6.30 1.95 14.13
CA LYS A 101 -7.71 1.63 14.42
C LYS A 101 -8.01 0.15 14.18
N PHE A 102 -7.73 -0.38 12.98
CA PHE A 102 -8.11 -1.76 12.69
C PHE A 102 -7.26 -2.77 13.48
N CYS A 103 -6.01 -2.46 13.85
CA CYS A 103 -5.14 -3.36 14.60
C CYS A 103 -5.16 -3.12 16.12
N LYS A 104 -5.99 -2.19 16.63
CA LYS A 104 -5.97 -1.74 18.03
C LYS A 104 -4.55 -1.42 18.55
N ALA A 105 -3.72 -0.84 17.67
CA ALA A 105 -2.31 -0.66 17.95
C ALA A 105 -2.05 0.53 18.89
N ARG A 106 -0.96 0.46 19.64
CA ARG A 106 -0.33 1.67 20.20
C ARG A 106 0.60 2.24 19.14
N LEU A 107 0.50 3.55 18.91
CA LEU A 107 1.27 4.27 17.90
C LEU A 107 1.80 5.56 18.53
N SER A 108 3.12 5.73 18.54
CA SER A 108 3.81 6.94 19.01
C SER A 108 4.70 7.52 17.91
N GLY A 109 5.02 8.81 18.01
CA GLY A 109 5.81 9.54 17.02
C GLY A 109 5.07 9.84 15.71
N ALA A 110 3.77 9.53 15.59
CA ALA A 110 3.02 9.69 14.34
C ALA A 110 2.45 11.10 14.17
N GLU A 111 3.29 12.04 13.73
CA GLU A 111 2.94 13.41 13.39
C GLU A 111 3.47 13.77 12.00
N ILE A 112 2.96 14.84 11.39
CA ILE A 112 3.48 15.29 10.10
C ILE A 112 4.93 15.73 10.30
N GLY A 113 5.84 15.25 9.44
CA GLY A 113 7.27 15.55 9.52
C GLY A 113 8.06 14.61 10.41
N SER A 114 7.42 13.75 11.21
CA SER A 114 8.15 12.81 12.06
C SER A 114 9.06 11.88 11.27
N THR A 115 10.31 11.80 11.68
CA THR A 115 11.33 10.91 11.09
C THR A 115 11.39 9.55 11.79
N GLU A 116 10.60 9.37 12.85
CA GLU A 116 10.56 8.15 13.63
C GLU A 116 9.14 7.83 14.12
N ILE A 117 8.78 6.54 14.14
CA ILE A 117 7.57 6.04 14.79
C ILE A 117 7.85 4.74 15.56
N THR A 118 7.01 4.46 16.55
CA THR A 118 6.87 3.12 17.14
C THR A 118 5.44 2.65 16.95
N PHE A 119 5.27 1.45 16.39
CA PHE A 119 3.98 0.82 16.11
C PHE A 119 3.94 -0.54 16.80
N ILE A 120 3.05 -0.66 17.79
CA ILE A 120 2.86 -1.86 18.60
C ILE A 120 1.47 -2.41 18.28
N PRO A 121 1.37 -3.41 17.39
CA PRO A 121 0.12 -4.00 16.96
C PRO A 121 -0.58 -4.78 18.09
N SER A 122 -1.86 -5.06 17.88
CA SER A 122 -2.66 -5.97 18.70
C SER A 122 -3.60 -6.75 17.77
N LYS A 123 -4.81 -7.07 18.23
CA LYS A 123 -5.78 -7.85 17.46
C LYS A 123 -6.34 -7.06 16.26
N LEU A 124 -6.29 -7.67 15.08
CA LEU A 124 -6.99 -7.20 13.89
C LEU A 124 -8.51 -7.22 14.12
N THR A 125 -9.16 -6.14 13.74
CA THR A 125 -10.60 -5.96 13.77
C THR A 125 -11.11 -5.68 12.37
N SER A 126 -12.36 -6.09 12.14
CA SER A 126 -13.12 -5.77 10.94
C SER A 126 -14.15 -4.69 11.28
N GLY A 127 -14.61 -3.98 10.26
CA GLY A 127 -15.63 -2.95 10.43
C GLY A 127 -15.58 -1.88 9.34
N TYR A 128 -16.21 -0.76 9.63
CA TYR A 128 -16.19 0.42 8.76
C TYR A 128 -15.07 1.37 9.18
N TYR A 129 -14.18 1.72 8.24
CA TYR A 129 -13.11 2.68 8.46
C TYR A 129 -13.14 3.77 7.41
N GLN A 130 -13.10 5.02 7.88
CA GLN A 130 -13.00 6.18 7.02
C GLN A 130 -11.63 6.83 7.14
N ALA A 131 -11.02 7.12 6.00
CA ALA A 131 -9.73 7.78 5.88
C ALA A 131 -9.84 8.97 4.94
N ASP A 132 -9.41 10.15 5.39
CA ASP A 132 -9.34 11.33 4.55
C ASP A 132 -7.92 11.89 4.62
N ILE A 133 -7.22 11.83 3.48
CA ILE A 133 -5.83 12.29 3.37
C ILE A 133 -5.77 13.83 3.33
N LYS A 134 -6.90 14.51 3.06
CA LYS A 134 -7.05 15.98 2.95
C LYS A 134 -6.18 16.66 1.89
N THR A 135 -5.44 15.88 1.10
CA THR A 135 -4.55 16.32 0.03
C THR A 135 -4.66 15.37 -1.15
N ALA A 136 -3.92 15.60 -2.23
CA ALA A 136 -3.76 14.67 -3.34
C ALA A 136 -2.89 13.43 -3.02
N GLY A 137 -2.69 13.06 -1.75
CA GLY A 137 -2.05 11.79 -1.40
C GLY A 137 -2.82 10.60 -1.94
N SER A 138 -2.12 9.55 -2.39
CA SER A 138 -2.74 8.47 -3.17
C SER A 138 -3.56 7.51 -2.31
N VAL A 139 -4.83 7.30 -2.67
CA VAL A 139 -5.69 6.28 -2.03
C VAL A 139 -5.20 4.86 -2.34
N SER A 140 -4.67 4.62 -3.54
CA SER A 140 -4.07 3.33 -3.92
C SER A 140 -2.91 2.93 -3.00
N LEU A 141 -2.11 3.91 -2.56
CA LEU A 141 -1.03 3.66 -1.60
C LEU A 141 -1.55 3.40 -0.19
N LEU A 142 -2.69 3.96 0.21
CA LEU A 142 -3.36 3.55 1.45
C LEU A 142 -3.81 2.10 1.34
N ILE A 143 -4.46 1.73 0.23
CA ILE A 143 -4.91 0.34 0.00
C ILE A 143 -3.75 -0.66 0.13
N GLN A 144 -2.54 -0.32 -0.35
CA GLN A 144 -1.35 -1.17 -0.19
C GLN A 144 -0.99 -1.50 1.27
N LEU A 145 -1.26 -0.59 2.21
CA LEU A 145 -1.05 -0.82 3.65
C LEU A 145 -2.24 -1.58 4.28
N LEU A 146 -3.45 -1.20 3.91
CA LEU A 146 -4.67 -1.67 4.59
C LEU A 146 -5.10 -3.06 4.12
N LEU A 147 -5.09 -3.30 2.81
CA LEU A 147 -5.66 -4.52 2.21
C LEU A 147 -5.02 -5.81 2.71
N PRO A 148 -3.68 -5.96 2.77
CA PRO A 148 -3.07 -7.21 3.23
C PRO A 148 -3.48 -7.59 4.65
N CYS A 149 -3.75 -6.61 5.52
CA CYS A 149 -4.21 -6.88 6.88
C CYS A 149 -5.69 -7.26 6.91
N LEU A 150 -6.53 -6.55 6.17
CA LEU A 150 -7.99 -6.68 6.25
C LEU A 150 -8.52 -7.94 5.55
N ILE A 151 -7.78 -8.52 4.58
CA ILE A 151 -8.12 -9.83 4.03
C ILE A 151 -8.01 -10.96 5.07
N PHE A 152 -7.25 -10.77 6.15
CA PHE A 152 -7.17 -11.73 7.27
C PHE A 152 -7.99 -11.28 8.49
N GLY A 153 -8.93 -10.34 8.29
CA GLY A 153 -9.89 -9.94 9.32
C GLY A 153 -10.88 -11.07 9.65
N GLN A 154 -11.67 -10.88 10.70
CA GLN A 154 -12.69 -11.87 11.11
C GLN A 154 -13.98 -11.77 10.29
N ASN A 155 -14.32 -10.57 9.84
CA ASN A 155 -15.53 -10.26 9.06
C ASN A 155 -15.22 -9.27 7.91
N GLU A 156 -16.22 -8.96 7.09
CA GLU A 156 -16.13 -7.91 6.07
C GLU A 156 -15.59 -6.59 6.67
N SER A 157 -14.65 -5.97 5.97
CA SER A 157 -14.19 -4.61 6.26
C SER A 157 -14.57 -3.67 5.13
N ARG A 158 -15.12 -2.51 5.48
CA ARG A 158 -15.52 -1.47 4.53
C ARG A 158 -14.65 -0.24 4.72
N LEU A 159 -14.05 0.24 3.65
CA LEU A 159 -13.20 1.41 3.64
C LEU A 159 -13.85 2.52 2.82
N CYS A 160 -13.91 3.73 3.38
CA CYS A 160 -14.19 4.96 2.62
C CYS A 160 -12.92 5.81 2.62
N LEU A 161 -12.23 5.86 1.48
CA LEU A 161 -10.92 6.49 1.33
C LEU A 161 -11.03 7.76 0.47
N LYS A 162 -10.60 8.89 1.02
CA LYS A 162 -10.61 10.19 0.35
C LYS A 162 -9.20 10.71 0.10
N GLY A 163 -8.91 11.11 -1.13
CA GLY A 163 -7.58 11.55 -1.55
C GLY A 163 -7.39 11.56 -3.07
N GLY A 164 -6.17 11.44 -3.56
CA GLY A 164 -5.87 11.30 -4.98
C GLY A 164 -6.15 9.89 -5.51
N THR A 165 -6.97 9.78 -6.56
CA THR A 165 -7.23 8.52 -7.29
C THR A 165 -6.34 8.37 -8.51
N ASN A 166 -5.95 9.47 -9.13
CA ASN A 166 -5.13 9.52 -10.33
C ASN A 166 -4.07 10.61 -10.13
N VAL A 167 -2.96 10.24 -9.50
CA VAL A 167 -1.88 11.17 -9.10
C VAL A 167 -0.52 10.63 -9.52
N HIS A 168 0.45 11.53 -9.67
CA HIS A 168 1.81 11.15 -10.06
C HIS A 168 2.48 10.25 -9.03
N PHE A 169 3.41 9.42 -9.51
CA PHE A 169 4.26 8.54 -8.69
C PHE A 169 3.49 7.53 -7.81
N ALA A 170 2.23 7.25 -8.15
CA ALA A 170 1.44 6.19 -7.56
C ALA A 170 0.59 5.50 -8.65
N PRO A 171 0.25 4.21 -8.49
CA PRO A 171 -0.68 3.57 -9.40
C PRO A 171 -2.04 4.29 -9.37
N PRO A 172 -2.62 4.60 -10.55
CA PRO A 172 -4.00 5.08 -10.60
C PRO A 172 -4.93 4.03 -10.00
N ILE A 173 -6.07 4.45 -9.46
CA ILE A 173 -7.04 3.52 -8.87
C ILE A 173 -7.54 2.47 -9.87
N ASP A 174 -7.56 2.81 -11.16
CA ASP A 174 -7.93 1.90 -12.25
C ASP A 174 -6.96 0.71 -12.36
N TYR A 175 -5.68 0.90 -12.05
CA TYR A 175 -4.75 -0.22 -11.96
C TYR A 175 -5.15 -1.18 -10.84
N PHE A 176 -5.66 -0.66 -9.73
CA PHE A 176 -6.13 -1.51 -8.64
C PHE A 176 -7.35 -2.33 -9.08
N THR A 177 -8.35 -1.71 -9.71
CA THR A 177 -9.58 -2.38 -10.13
C THR A 177 -9.39 -3.30 -11.33
N ASP A 178 -8.65 -2.87 -12.33
CA ASP A 178 -8.61 -3.53 -13.65
C ASP A 178 -7.44 -4.51 -13.76
N VAL A 179 -6.42 -4.40 -12.89
CA VAL A 179 -5.22 -5.25 -12.94
C VAL A 179 -5.00 -5.99 -11.63
N PHE A 180 -4.93 -5.30 -10.50
CA PHE A 180 -4.61 -5.94 -9.22
C PHE A 180 -5.74 -6.85 -8.73
N CYS A 181 -6.99 -6.38 -8.66
CA CYS A 181 -8.13 -7.15 -8.17
C CYS A 181 -8.33 -8.46 -8.98
N PRO A 182 -8.31 -8.48 -10.32
CA PRO A 182 -8.43 -9.72 -11.09
C PRO A 182 -7.31 -10.74 -10.82
N ILE A 183 -6.10 -10.29 -10.49
CA ILE A 183 -5.01 -11.18 -10.07
C ILE A 183 -5.22 -11.64 -8.63
N ALA A 184 -5.64 -10.75 -7.73
CA ALA A 184 -5.91 -11.07 -6.33
C ALA A 184 -7.04 -12.10 -6.18
N GLU A 185 -8.07 -12.02 -7.02
CA GLU A 185 -9.18 -12.99 -7.07
C GLU A 185 -8.69 -14.42 -7.35
N LYS A 186 -7.62 -14.59 -8.16
CA LYS A 186 -7.02 -15.92 -8.38
C LYS A 186 -6.39 -16.50 -7.11
N PHE A 187 -6.02 -15.67 -6.14
CA PHE A 187 -5.58 -16.10 -4.81
C PHE A 187 -6.75 -16.35 -3.84
N GLY A 188 -8.01 -16.21 -4.28
CA GLY A 188 -9.20 -16.31 -3.43
C GLY A 188 -9.54 -15.00 -2.70
N ILE A 189 -8.88 -13.90 -3.01
CA ILE A 189 -9.16 -12.60 -2.38
C ILE A 189 -10.36 -11.96 -3.07
N ARG A 190 -11.40 -11.66 -2.29
CA ARG A 190 -12.59 -10.98 -2.81
C ARG A 190 -12.65 -9.55 -2.31
N THR A 191 -12.86 -8.63 -3.24
CA THR A 191 -13.07 -7.20 -2.96
C THR A 191 -14.14 -6.62 -3.87
N THR A 192 -14.86 -5.60 -3.42
CA THR A 192 -15.65 -4.75 -4.34
C THR A 192 -15.18 -3.30 -4.19
N CYS A 193 -14.99 -2.62 -5.32
CA CYS A 193 -14.45 -1.26 -5.35
C CYS A 193 -15.38 -0.37 -6.17
N SER A 194 -15.78 0.76 -5.61
CA SER A 194 -16.47 1.82 -6.34
C SER A 194 -15.69 3.12 -6.19
N ILE A 195 -15.73 3.95 -7.24
CA ILE A 195 -15.02 5.23 -7.30
C ILE A 195 -16.06 6.33 -7.52
N PRO A 196 -16.83 6.73 -6.48
CA PRO A 196 -17.86 7.76 -6.62
C PRO A 196 -17.32 9.09 -7.16
N ARG A 197 -16.05 9.39 -6.89
CA ARG A 197 -15.42 10.63 -7.32
C ARG A 197 -13.94 10.43 -7.61
N ARG A 198 -13.46 10.93 -8.74
CA ARG A 198 -12.03 10.97 -9.04
C ARG A 198 -11.37 12.18 -8.40
N GLY A 199 -10.13 11.99 -7.96
CA GLY A 199 -9.28 13.02 -7.36
C GLY A 199 -7.96 13.11 -8.09
N PHE A 200 -7.69 14.27 -8.68
CA PHE A 200 -6.46 14.55 -9.42
C PHE A 200 -5.56 15.52 -8.66
N PHE A 201 -4.26 15.48 -8.92
CA PHE A 201 -3.33 16.49 -8.43
C PHE A 201 -3.72 17.88 -8.98
N PRO A 202 -3.55 18.99 -8.22
CA PRO A 202 -2.96 19.09 -6.88
C PRO A 202 -3.95 18.95 -5.73
N LYS A 203 -5.26 19.09 -5.97
CA LYS A 203 -6.26 19.17 -4.89
C LYS A 203 -6.62 17.81 -4.31
N GLY A 204 -6.59 16.75 -5.11
CA GLY A 204 -7.08 15.44 -4.71
C GLY A 204 -8.61 15.45 -4.62
N GLY A 205 -9.15 15.02 -3.48
CA GLY A 205 -10.58 15.01 -3.24
C GLY A 205 -11.33 13.89 -3.98
N GLY A 206 -10.67 12.88 -4.48
CA GLY A 206 -11.33 11.66 -4.91
C GLY A 206 -11.90 10.90 -3.73
N GLU A 207 -12.81 9.98 -4.02
CA GLU A 207 -13.44 9.09 -3.06
C GLU A 207 -13.48 7.68 -3.66
N VAL A 208 -13.06 6.71 -2.84
CA VAL A 208 -13.07 5.28 -3.16
C VAL A 208 -13.72 4.55 -2.01
N ASN A 209 -14.74 3.75 -2.32
CA ASN A 209 -15.35 2.84 -1.36
C ASN A 209 -14.93 1.41 -1.71
N LEU A 210 -14.32 0.72 -0.75
CA LEU A 210 -13.76 -0.62 -0.92
C LEU A 210 -14.31 -1.55 0.17
N SER A 211 -15.04 -2.60 -0.23
CA SER A 211 -15.34 -3.73 0.65
C SER A 211 -14.30 -4.82 0.47
N ILE A 212 -13.83 -5.38 1.58
CA ILE A 212 -12.82 -6.42 1.65
C ILE A 212 -13.42 -7.57 2.45
N TYR A 213 -13.46 -8.75 1.84
CA TYR A 213 -13.99 -9.96 2.47
C TYR A 213 -12.83 -10.82 2.99
N PRO A 214 -12.94 -11.38 4.21
CA PRO A 214 -11.94 -12.27 4.75
C PRO A 214 -11.65 -13.47 3.85
N VAL A 215 -10.38 -13.86 3.80
CA VAL A 215 -9.91 -15.10 3.21
C VAL A 215 -9.34 -15.99 4.30
N HIS A 216 -9.80 -17.24 4.38
CA HIS A 216 -9.27 -18.20 5.35
C HIS A 216 -7.93 -18.77 4.90
N ILE A 217 -7.83 -19.12 3.61
CA ILE A 217 -6.65 -19.71 2.98
C ILE A 217 -6.53 -19.13 1.59
N LEU A 218 -5.32 -18.73 1.22
CA LEU A 218 -5.02 -18.22 -0.11
C LEU A 218 -4.76 -19.37 -1.08
N CYS A 219 -5.27 -19.23 -2.31
CA CYS A 219 -5.00 -20.18 -3.38
C CYS A 219 -3.62 -19.91 -4.00
N PRO A 220 -2.73 -20.91 -4.13
CA PRO A 220 -1.51 -20.75 -4.89
C PRO A 220 -1.85 -20.60 -6.38
N ILE A 221 -1.09 -19.75 -7.08
CA ILE A 221 -1.25 -19.54 -8.53
C ILE A 221 0.08 -19.65 -9.24
N THR A 222 0.05 -20.11 -10.49
CA THR A 222 1.23 -20.22 -11.37
C THR A 222 1.02 -19.34 -12.59
N LEU A 223 1.79 -18.26 -12.67
CA LEU A 223 1.72 -17.27 -13.76
C LEU A 223 3.11 -17.05 -14.35
N LEU A 224 3.61 -18.05 -15.09
CA LEU A 224 4.96 -18.05 -15.65
C LEU A 224 5.03 -17.39 -17.03
N ASN A 225 3.95 -17.46 -17.79
CA ASN A 225 3.87 -16.96 -19.16
C ASN A 225 2.80 -15.86 -19.25
N ARG A 226 3.09 -14.77 -19.98
CA ARG A 226 2.11 -13.71 -20.27
C ARG A 226 0.93 -14.24 -21.11
N GLY A 227 1.18 -15.25 -21.94
CA GLY A 227 0.24 -15.72 -22.95
C GLY A 227 0.16 -14.77 -24.16
N ASN A 228 -0.81 -15.03 -25.04
CA ASN A 228 -1.05 -14.24 -26.24
C ASN A 228 -1.73 -12.91 -25.89
N LEU A 229 -1.44 -11.87 -26.67
CA LEU A 229 -2.18 -10.62 -26.61
C LEU A 229 -3.56 -10.83 -27.24
N TYR A 230 -4.62 -10.61 -26.46
CA TYR A 230 -6.00 -10.74 -26.95
C TYR A 230 -6.61 -9.38 -27.33
N GLN A 231 -6.41 -8.36 -26.48
CA GLN A 231 -7.02 -7.04 -26.63
C GLN A 231 -6.15 -5.98 -25.95
N ILE A 232 -6.22 -4.75 -26.44
CA ILE A 232 -5.68 -3.55 -25.80
C ILE A 232 -6.83 -2.56 -25.61
N ASP A 233 -7.04 -2.13 -24.37
CA ASP A 233 -8.05 -1.14 -24.03
C ASP A 233 -7.40 0.16 -23.53
N GLY A 234 -7.96 1.29 -23.93
CA GLY A 234 -7.55 2.63 -23.51
C GLY A 234 -8.67 3.35 -22.78
N LYS A 235 -8.34 4.05 -21.69
CA LYS A 235 -9.26 4.95 -20.98
C LYS A 235 -8.62 6.33 -20.81
N ALA A 236 -9.31 7.36 -21.29
CA ALA A 236 -8.90 8.75 -21.13
C ALA A 236 -9.94 9.49 -20.28
N TYR A 237 -9.46 10.32 -19.34
CA TYR A 237 -10.31 11.09 -18.44
C TYR A 237 -9.97 12.57 -18.52
N VAL A 238 -11.00 13.41 -18.46
CA VAL A 238 -10.87 14.84 -18.22
C VAL A 238 -11.68 15.21 -16.98
N ALA A 239 -11.26 16.25 -16.27
CA ALA A 239 -11.96 16.75 -15.09
C ALA A 239 -11.70 18.25 -14.91
N GLY A 240 -12.60 18.93 -14.20
CA GLY A 240 -12.50 20.36 -13.95
C GLY A 240 -12.71 21.18 -15.22
N GLY A 241 -11.85 22.17 -15.47
CA GLY A 241 -11.95 23.07 -16.62
C GLY A 241 -11.35 22.55 -17.93
N ILE A 242 -10.97 21.27 -18.01
CA ILE A 242 -10.35 20.70 -19.21
C ILE A 242 -11.45 20.29 -20.21
N PRO A 243 -11.40 20.76 -21.48
CA PRO A 243 -12.39 20.40 -22.49
C PRO A 243 -12.44 18.90 -22.77
N PHE A 244 -13.65 18.38 -23.02
CA PHE A 244 -13.84 16.97 -23.37
C PHE A 244 -13.10 16.55 -24.64
N SER A 245 -12.92 17.46 -25.60
CA SER A 245 -12.14 17.18 -26.83
C SER A 245 -10.72 16.69 -26.57
N VAL A 246 -10.12 17.05 -25.42
CA VAL A 246 -8.79 16.57 -25.03
C VAL A 246 -8.76 15.06 -24.81
N SER A 247 -9.82 14.46 -24.25
CA SER A 247 -9.87 12.99 -24.08
C SER A 247 -9.91 12.28 -25.42
N TYR A 248 -10.61 12.85 -26.41
CA TYR A 248 -10.69 12.34 -27.77
C TYR A 248 -9.33 12.42 -28.47
N ILE A 249 -8.64 13.56 -28.39
CA ILE A 249 -7.30 13.73 -28.97
C ILE A 249 -6.32 12.68 -28.41
N ILE A 250 -6.34 12.46 -27.09
CA ILE A 250 -5.49 11.47 -26.44
C ILE A 250 -5.81 10.06 -26.96
N TYR A 251 -7.10 9.71 -27.04
CA TYR A 251 -7.53 8.38 -27.48
C TYR A 251 -7.11 8.08 -28.93
N TYR A 252 -7.32 9.03 -29.84
CA TYR A 252 -7.07 8.81 -31.28
C TYR A 252 -5.61 9.04 -31.72
N ASN A 253 -4.81 9.82 -30.99
CA ASN A 253 -3.38 10.00 -31.32
C ASN A 253 -2.46 8.99 -30.64
N THR A 254 -3.01 8.09 -29.81
CA THR A 254 -2.24 7.00 -29.17
C THR A 254 -2.65 5.60 -29.63
N SER A 255 -3.66 5.52 -30.50
CA SER A 255 -4.06 4.30 -31.23
C SER A 255 -3.26 4.19 -32.53
#